data_AF-A0A349GSB0-F1
#
_entry.id   AF-A0A349GSB0-F1
#
_cell.length_a   1.000
_cell.length_b   1.000
_cell.length_c   1.000
_cell.angle_alpha   90.00
_cell.angle_beta   90.00
_cell.angle_gamma   90.00
#
_symmetry.space_group_name_H-M   'P 1'
#
loop_
_entity.id
_entity.type
_entity.pdbx_description
1 polymer ?
#
loop_
_entity_poly.entity_id
_entity_poly.type
_entity_poly.pdbx_seq_one_letter_code
_entity_poly.pdbx_strand_id
1 'polypeptide(L)'
;MLENYLKREEKKLKEESLFNEDYLDLYKNNFSKNLTFLLSSYHAWFNEELRDFNSGIDYGYYHADLSKRTLMMLNNLRDFTTQLNSELKLSSKYTSIRNQLKNILGNYGTKIPTDFKRIEIDEIIPIFESKGESFIKKDKNLKLQPIGKGSYAQVFKYYDEDYDKEFALKKAMDTLDQKELERFRREFDVMKESKSPYVVEVYNYSEKG
;
A
#
# COMPACT_ATOMS: atom_id res chain seq x y z
N MET A 1 16.74 12.05 -3.04
CA MET A 1 17.07 10.91 -2.15
C MET A 1 16.20 9.69 -2.46
N LEU A 2 14.87 9.80 -2.45
CA LEU A 2 13.96 8.69 -2.76
C LEU A 2 14.11 8.14 -4.19
N GLU A 3 14.15 9.00 -5.22
CA GLU A 3 14.29 8.50 -6.61
C GLU A 3 15.59 7.73 -6.85
N ASN A 4 16.70 8.13 -6.23
CA ASN A 4 17.97 7.42 -6.33
C ASN A 4 17.89 6.05 -5.63
N TYR A 5 17.13 5.94 -4.53
CA TYR A 5 16.84 4.66 -3.89
C TYR A 5 16.06 3.75 -4.83
N LEU A 6 14.95 4.23 -5.39
CA LEU A 6 14.10 3.43 -6.30
C LEU A 6 14.89 2.92 -7.52
N LYS A 7 15.70 3.78 -8.15
CA LYS A 7 16.57 3.39 -9.28
C LYS A 7 17.60 2.32 -8.91
N ARG A 8 18.18 2.41 -7.71
CA ARG A 8 19.14 1.43 -7.21
C ARG A 8 18.48 0.08 -6.94
N GLU A 9 17.31 0.08 -6.31
CA GLU A 9 16.55 -1.15 -6.07
C GLU A 9 16.12 -1.81 -7.38
N GLU A 10 15.66 -1.02 -8.36
CA GLU A 10 15.28 -1.56 -9.68
C GLU A 10 16.47 -2.22 -10.38
N LYS A 11 17.63 -1.56 -10.35
CA LYS A 11 18.87 -2.11 -10.91
C LYS A 11 19.24 -3.43 -10.22
N LYS A 12 19.20 -3.47 -8.89
CA LYS A 12 19.50 -4.67 -8.11
C LYS A 12 18.57 -5.83 -8.48
N LEU A 13 17.25 -5.59 -8.53
CA LEU A 13 16.28 -6.63 -8.90
C LEU A 13 16.53 -7.16 -10.30
N LYS A 14 16.92 -6.31 -11.26
CA LYS A 14 17.31 -6.75 -12.61
C LYS A 14 18.58 -7.60 -12.60
N GLU A 15 19.61 -7.18 -11.88
CA GLU A 15 20.88 -7.91 -11.77
C GLU A 15 20.72 -9.28 -11.09
N GLU A 16 19.82 -9.37 -10.12
CA GLU A 16 19.50 -10.61 -9.40
C GLU A 16 18.43 -11.47 -10.12
N SER A 17 17.98 -11.08 -11.31
CA SER A 17 16.90 -11.75 -12.06
C SER A 17 15.56 -11.85 -11.30
N LEU A 18 15.29 -10.89 -10.41
CA LEU A 18 14.07 -10.77 -9.61
C LEU A 18 13.09 -9.71 -10.16
N PHE A 19 13.46 -9.02 -11.23
CA PHE A 19 12.58 -8.04 -11.87
C PHE A 19 11.41 -8.74 -12.55
N ASN A 20 10.18 -8.38 -12.17
CA ASN A 20 8.96 -9.03 -12.65
C ASN A 20 7.81 -8.02 -12.80
N GLU A 21 7.07 -8.15 -13.90
CA GLU A 21 5.99 -7.24 -14.32
C GLU A 21 4.57 -7.87 -14.24
N ASP A 22 4.44 -9.10 -13.74
CA ASP A 22 3.17 -9.86 -13.77
C ASP A 22 2.07 -9.22 -12.93
N TYR A 23 2.43 -8.38 -11.95
CA TYR A 23 1.51 -7.76 -11.00
C TYR A 23 1.39 -6.24 -11.19
N LEU A 24 1.86 -5.66 -12.30
CA LEU A 24 1.80 -4.21 -12.54
C LEU A 24 0.38 -3.65 -12.41
N ASP A 25 -0.61 -4.39 -12.92
CA ASP A 25 -2.00 -3.97 -12.95
C ASP A 25 -2.60 -3.79 -11.56
N LEU A 26 -2.10 -4.52 -10.55
CA LEU A 26 -2.56 -4.37 -9.16
C LEU A 26 -2.08 -3.05 -8.52
N TYR A 27 -1.03 -2.44 -9.06
CA TYR A 27 -0.36 -1.30 -8.43
C TYR A 27 -0.39 -0.01 -9.25
N LYS A 28 -0.58 -0.09 -10.58
CA LYS A 28 -0.47 1.06 -11.51
C LYS A 28 -1.36 2.26 -11.18
N ASN A 29 -2.55 2.03 -10.61
CA ASN A 29 -3.49 3.10 -10.27
C ASN A 29 -3.14 3.78 -8.93
N ASN A 30 -2.38 3.10 -8.07
CA ASN A 30 -2.14 3.55 -6.69
C ASN A 30 -0.70 4.02 -6.48
N PHE A 31 0.22 3.79 -7.40
CA PHE A 31 1.64 4.09 -7.21
C PHE A 31 2.28 4.70 -8.47
N SER A 32 3.37 5.45 -8.28
CA SER A 32 4.14 5.99 -9.39
C SER A 32 4.71 4.86 -10.23
N LYS A 33 4.91 5.09 -11.54
CA LYS A 33 5.39 4.06 -12.48
C LYS A 33 6.62 3.30 -11.97
N ASN A 34 7.64 4.02 -11.47
CA ASN A 34 8.87 3.40 -10.96
C ASN A 34 8.62 2.54 -9.71
N LEU A 35 7.74 3.00 -8.81
CA LEU A 35 7.39 2.22 -7.63
C LEU A 35 6.55 1.00 -8.01
N THR A 36 5.64 1.12 -8.97
CA THR A 36 4.80 0.01 -9.48
C THR A 36 5.63 -1.17 -9.98
N PHE A 37 6.73 -0.94 -10.70
CA PHE A 37 7.65 -2.02 -11.11
C PHE A 37 8.29 -2.74 -9.91
N LEU A 38 8.72 -1.98 -8.91
CA LEU A 38 9.31 -2.54 -7.69
C LEU A 38 8.29 -3.35 -6.90
N LEU A 39 7.05 -2.85 -6.77
CA LEU A 39 5.97 -3.55 -6.08
C LEU A 39 5.61 -4.85 -6.80
N SER A 40 5.53 -4.84 -8.13
CA SER A 40 5.31 -6.04 -8.92
C SER A 40 6.41 -7.07 -8.69
N SER A 41 7.68 -6.64 -8.72
CA SER A 41 8.83 -7.51 -8.51
C SER A 41 8.86 -8.12 -7.10
N TYR A 42 8.70 -7.31 -6.05
CA TYR A 42 8.64 -7.81 -4.68
C TYR A 42 7.42 -8.68 -4.41
N HIS A 43 6.29 -8.43 -5.09
CA HIS A 43 5.11 -9.29 -5.01
C HIS A 43 5.39 -10.67 -5.60
N ALA A 44 5.89 -10.72 -6.85
CA ALA A 44 6.25 -11.97 -7.51
C ALA A 44 7.28 -12.76 -6.68
N TRP A 45 8.34 -12.09 -6.23
CA TRP A 45 9.37 -12.71 -5.41
C TRP A 45 8.80 -13.27 -4.10
N PHE A 46 7.91 -12.55 -3.42
CA PHE A 46 7.32 -13.09 -2.20
C PHE A 46 6.48 -14.32 -2.48
N ASN A 47 5.60 -14.26 -3.47
CA ASN A 47 4.72 -15.37 -3.81
C ASN A 47 5.51 -16.61 -4.24
N GLU A 48 6.63 -16.45 -4.95
CA GLU A 48 7.54 -17.54 -5.28
C GLU A 48 8.11 -18.22 -4.02
N GLU A 49 8.64 -17.44 -3.07
CA GLU A 49 9.14 -17.98 -1.81
C GLU A 49 8.04 -18.67 -0.98
N LEU A 50 6.80 -18.17 -1.03
CA LEU A 50 5.66 -18.80 -0.37
C LEU A 50 5.27 -20.13 -1.04
N ARG A 51 5.37 -20.24 -2.36
CA ARG A 51 5.14 -21.49 -3.10
C ARG A 51 6.20 -22.53 -2.74
N ASP A 52 7.46 -22.13 -2.71
CA ASP A 52 8.56 -23.01 -2.33
C ASP A 52 8.44 -23.45 -0.86
N PHE A 53 8.11 -22.52 0.04
CA PHE A 53 7.85 -22.87 1.44
C PHE A 53 6.68 -23.86 1.58
N ASN A 54 5.58 -23.64 0.85
CA ASN A 54 4.44 -24.55 0.82
C ASN A 54 4.82 -25.96 0.36
N SER A 55 5.79 -26.10 -0.57
CA SER A 55 6.29 -27.42 -0.98
C SER A 55 7.00 -28.15 0.16
N GLY A 56 7.70 -27.42 1.04
CA GLY A 56 8.37 -27.98 2.21
C GLY A 56 7.39 -28.49 3.29
N ILE A 57 6.20 -27.89 3.39
CA ILE A 57 5.16 -28.29 4.36
C ILE A 57 4.80 -29.76 4.17
N ASP A 58 4.65 -30.20 2.91
CA ASP A 58 4.26 -31.56 2.56
C ASP A 58 5.30 -32.61 3.05
N TYR A 59 6.56 -32.20 3.26
CA TYR A 59 7.65 -33.03 3.78
C TYR A 59 8.00 -32.74 5.26
N GLY A 60 7.38 -31.74 5.88
CA GLY A 60 7.71 -31.28 7.24
C GLY A 60 9.11 -30.65 7.37
N TYR A 61 9.78 -30.35 6.26
CA TYR A 61 11.13 -29.82 6.25
C TYR A 61 11.37 -28.88 5.06
N TYR A 62 12.09 -27.80 5.31
CA TYR A 62 12.51 -26.81 4.32
C TYR A 62 14.04 -26.74 4.29
N HIS A 63 14.62 -26.94 3.11
CA HIS A 63 16.07 -27.09 2.96
C HIS A 63 16.84 -25.80 3.25
N ALA A 64 18.09 -25.94 3.67
CA ALA A 64 18.92 -24.80 4.12
C ALA A 64 19.07 -23.69 3.07
N ASP A 65 19.25 -24.04 1.80
CA ASP A 65 19.42 -23.04 0.75
C ASP A 65 18.11 -22.28 0.49
N LEU A 66 16.98 -22.99 0.50
CA LEU A 66 15.65 -22.38 0.42
C LEU A 66 15.36 -21.50 1.66
N SER A 67 15.68 -21.96 2.87
CA SER A 67 15.54 -21.16 4.10
C SER A 67 16.35 -19.87 4.03
N LYS A 68 17.59 -19.92 3.56
CA LYS A 68 18.44 -18.73 3.40
C LYS A 68 17.89 -17.77 2.35
N ARG A 69 17.41 -18.30 1.20
CA ARG A 69 16.81 -17.50 0.13
C ARG A 69 15.54 -16.79 0.61
N THR A 70 14.65 -17.50 1.30
CA THR A 70 13.45 -16.90 1.90
C THR A 70 13.81 -15.88 2.98
N LEU A 71 14.79 -16.14 3.85
CA LEU A 71 15.26 -15.16 4.85
C LEU A 71 15.81 -13.89 4.18
N MET A 72 16.55 -14.04 3.08
CA MET A 72 17.03 -12.91 2.29
C MET A 72 15.84 -12.10 1.75
N MET A 73 14.85 -12.76 1.16
CA MET A 73 13.62 -12.11 0.70
C MET A 73 12.93 -11.34 1.83
N LEU A 74 12.72 -11.95 3.00
CA LEU A 74 12.03 -11.31 4.14
C LEU A 74 12.78 -10.07 4.64
N ASN A 75 14.11 -10.11 4.65
CA ASN A 75 14.94 -8.97 5.04
C ASN A 75 14.84 -7.83 4.01
N ASN A 76 14.93 -8.15 2.71
CA ASN A 76 14.77 -7.15 1.65
C ASN A 76 13.38 -6.52 1.67
N LEU A 77 12.32 -7.32 1.86
CA LEU A 77 10.95 -6.85 2.00
C LEU A 77 10.79 -5.91 3.20
N ARG A 78 11.38 -6.25 4.35
CA ARG A 78 11.39 -5.39 5.54
C ARG A 78 12.08 -4.06 5.24
N ASP A 79 13.26 -4.10 4.66
CA ASP A 79 14.06 -2.90 4.40
C ASP A 79 13.36 -1.99 3.38
N PHE A 80 12.81 -2.58 2.31
CA PHE A 80 11.99 -1.89 1.31
C PHE A 80 10.76 -1.21 1.92
N THR A 81 9.96 -1.95 2.70
CA THR A 81 8.77 -1.38 3.35
C THR A 81 9.09 -0.36 4.44
N THR A 82 10.27 -0.45 5.06
CA THR A 82 10.75 0.54 6.04
C THR A 82 11.19 1.82 5.36
N GLN A 83 11.94 1.72 4.26
CA GLN A 83 12.40 2.87 3.48
C GLN A 83 11.24 3.65 2.84
N LEU A 84 10.13 2.96 2.55
CA LEU A 84 8.92 3.51 1.95
C LEU A 84 7.74 3.60 2.93
N ASN A 85 8.04 3.67 4.23
CA ASN A 85 7.02 3.63 5.28
C ASN A 85 6.03 4.81 5.26
N SER A 86 6.29 5.89 4.52
CA SER A 86 5.38 7.01 4.32
C SER A 86 4.40 6.76 3.15
N GLU A 87 4.79 5.92 2.19
CA GLU A 87 4.05 5.69 0.95
C GLU A 87 3.16 4.45 1.03
N LEU A 88 3.64 3.41 1.71
CA LEU A 88 3.02 2.09 1.69
C LEU A 88 3.23 1.28 2.97
N LYS A 89 2.42 0.24 3.09
CA LYS A 89 2.56 -0.85 4.07
C LYS A 89 2.30 -2.18 3.37
N LEU A 90 2.77 -3.26 3.99
CA LEU A 90 2.34 -4.61 3.64
C LEU A 90 0.92 -4.83 4.19
N SER A 91 0.07 -5.56 3.47
CA SER A 91 -1.28 -5.90 3.93
C SER A 91 -1.23 -6.72 5.22
N SER A 92 -2.33 -6.74 5.96
CA SER A 92 -2.40 -7.45 7.25
C SER A 92 -2.12 -8.95 7.11
N LYS A 93 -2.68 -9.60 6.08
CA LYS A 93 -2.45 -11.02 5.74
C LYS A 93 -0.96 -11.29 5.53
N TYR A 94 -0.33 -10.54 4.61
CA TYR A 94 1.08 -10.76 4.26
C TYR A 94 2.05 -10.33 5.38
N THR A 95 1.65 -9.37 6.23
CA THR A 95 2.36 -9.05 7.48
C THR A 95 2.36 -10.22 8.45
N SER A 96 1.21 -10.88 8.63
CA SER A 96 1.10 -12.07 9.48
C SER A 96 1.97 -13.21 8.92
N ILE A 97 1.88 -13.50 7.62
CA ILE A 97 2.68 -14.54 6.96
C ILE A 97 4.18 -14.28 7.16
N ARG A 98 4.65 -13.06 6.87
CA ARG A 98 6.06 -12.68 7.06
C ARG A 98 6.52 -12.94 8.50
N ASN A 99 5.71 -12.57 9.48
CA ASN A 99 6.06 -12.73 10.89
C ASN A 99 6.10 -14.21 11.30
N GLN A 100 5.14 -15.02 10.82
CA GLN A 100 5.15 -16.47 11.06
C GLN A 100 6.40 -17.13 10.48
N LEU A 101 6.73 -16.85 9.21
CA LEU A 101 7.91 -17.39 8.56
C LEU A 101 9.20 -16.96 9.27
N LYS A 102 9.34 -15.67 9.61
CA LYS A 102 10.51 -15.17 10.33
C LYS A 102 10.73 -15.85 11.68
N ASN A 103 9.66 -16.29 12.35
CA ASN A 103 9.76 -16.95 13.64
C ASN A 103 10.24 -18.40 13.55
N ILE A 104 10.10 -19.06 12.39
CA ILE A 104 10.44 -20.49 12.23
C ILE A 104 11.64 -20.74 11.31
N LEU A 105 11.96 -19.79 10.43
CA LEU A 105 13.04 -19.97 9.46
C LEU A 105 14.42 -20.01 10.15
N GLY A 106 15.23 -20.99 9.78
CA GLY A 106 16.56 -21.24 10.33
C GLY A 106 17.64 -21.21 9.24
N ASN A 107 18.88 -20.89 9.61
CA ASN A 107 20.00 -20.75 8.68
C ASN A 107 20.53 -22.09 8.11
N TYR A 108 20.16 -23.22 8.73
CA TYR A 108 20.63 -24.56 8.38
C TYR A 108 19.50 -25.48 7.91
N GLY A 109 18.40 -24.87 7.46
CA GLY A 109 17.14 -25.54 7.17
C GLY A 109 16.13 -25.33 8.30
N THR A 110 14.88 -25.63 8.00
CA THR A 110 13.76 -25.40 8.90
C THR A 110 12.94 -26.67 9.01
N LYS A 111 12.86 -27.20 10.24
CA LYS A 111 11.84 -28.20 10.57
C LYS A 111 10.50 -27.47 10.69
N ILE A 112 9.58 -27.77 9.80
CA ILE A 112 8.26 -27.11 9.78
C ILE A 112 7.39 -27.76 10.86
N PRO A 113 6.69 -26.96 11.71
CA PRO A 113 5.74 -27.50 12.67
C PRO A 113 4.66 -28.34 12.00
N THR A 114 4.28 -29.47 12.60
CA THR A 114 3.30 -30.40 12.03
C THR A 114 1.89 -29.81 11.88
N ASP A 115 1.58 -28.78 12.66
CA ASP A 115 0.33 -28.03 12.62
C ASP A 115 0.42 -26.76 11.75
N PHE A 116 1.56 -26.51 11.10
CA PHE A 116 1.72 -25.36 10.21
C PHE A 116 0.82 -25.52 8.98
N LYS A 117 -0.10 -24.58 8.80
CA LYS A 117 -1.05 -24.64 7.68
C LYS A 117 -0.42 -24.12 6.40
N ARG A 118 -0.79 -24.73 5.28
CA ARG A 118 -0.45 -24.25 3.94
C ARG A 118 -0.86 -22.78 3.80
N ILE A 119 0.04 -21.97 3.27
CA ILE A 119 -0.16 -20.54 3.07
C ILE A 119 -1.01 -20.35 1.81
N GLU A 120 -2.15 -19.70 1.96
CA GLU A 120 -2.98 -19.28 0.84
C GLU A 120 -2.37 -18.03 0.20
N ILE A 121 -1.98 -18.14 -1.07
CA ILE A 121 -1.32 -17.08 -1.85
C ILE A 121 -2.37 -16.43 -2.74
N ASP A 122 -2.53 -15.11 -2.63
CA ASP A 122 -3.48 -14.37 -3.46
C ASP A 122 -2.77 -13.86 -4.72
N GLU A 123 -3.16 -14.41 -5.88
CA GLU A 123 -2.56 -14.01 -7.17
C GLU A 123 -3.16 -12.72 -7.74
N ILE A 124 -4.36 -12.35 -7.28
CA ILE A 124 -5.14 -11.24 -7.85
C ILE A 124 -5.39 -10.11 -6.84
N ILE A 125 -4.79 -10.18 -5.65
CA ILE A 125 -4.95 -9.19 -4.59
C ILE A 125 -3.57 -8.56 -4.31
N PRO A 126 -3.48 -7.23 -4.21
CA PRO A 126 -2.22 -6.58 -3.89
C PRO A 126 -1.74 -6.93 -2.48
N ILE A 127 -0.43 -7.18 -2.33
CA ILE A 127 0.19 -7.43 -1.02
C ILE A 127 0.65 -6.12 -0.35
N PHE A 128 0.78 -5.05 -1.13
CA PHE A 128 1.13 -3.71 -0.66
C PHE A 128 -0.09 -2.80 -0.74
N GLU A 129 -0.32 -2.05 0.33
CA GLU A 129 -1.37 -1.05 0.45
C GLU A 129 -0.73 0.33 0.53
N SER A 130 -1.33 1.32 -0.13
CA SER A 130 -0.90 2.70 0.08
C SER A 130 -1.23 3.13 1.51
N LYS A 131 -0.31 3.89 2.14
CA LYS A 131 -0.58 4.55 3.43
C LYS A 131 -1.25 5.91 3.28
N GLY A 132 -1.48 6.36 2.05
CA GLY A 132 -2.28 7.55 1.78
C GLY A 132 -3.72 7.34 2.23
N GLU A 133 -4.39 8.41 2.63
CA GLU A 133 -5.82 8.36 2.84
C GLU A 133 -6.49 7.91 1.53
N SER A 134 -7.39 6.95 1.62
CA SER A 134 -8.23 6.52 0.51
C SER A 134 -9.64 6.95 0.82
N PHE A 135 -10.32 7.52 -0.17
CA PHE A 135 -11.74 7.81 -0.08
C PHE A 135 -12.48 6.84 -0.99
N ILE A 136 -13.45 6.12 -0.44
CA ILE A 136 -14.32 5.26 -1.22
C ILE A 136 -15.44 6.13 -1.79
N LYS A 137 -15.38 6.40 -3.09
CA LYS A 137 -16.50 7.01 -3.83
C LYS A 137 -17.17 5.92 -4.64
N LYS A 138 -18.42 5.55 -4.28
CA LYS A 138 -19.22 4.55 -5.02
C LYS A 138 -18.42 3.28 -5.36
N ASP A 139 -17.82 2.66 -4.34
CA ASP A 139 -17.03 1.42 -4.45
C ASP A 139 -15.70 1.53 -5.24
N LYS A 140 -15.29 2.75 -5.63
CA LYS A 140 -13.95 3.02 -6.17
C LYS A 140 -13.02 3.55 -5.07
N ASN A 141 -11.86 2.92 -4.91
CA ASN A 141 -10.78 3.41 -4.06
C ASN A 141 -10.02 4.53 -4.80
N LEU A 142 -10.23 5.77 -4.37
CA LEU A 142 -9.54 6.93 -4.92
C LEU A 142 -8.31 7.25 -4.07
N LYS A 143 -7.15 7.40 -4.73
CA LYS A 143 -5.92 7.83 -4.06
C LYS A 143 -5.95 9.33 -3.81
N LEU A 144 -5.81 9.71 -2.54
CA LEU A 144 -5.73 11.11 -2.13
C LEU A 144 -4.27 11.57 -2.08
N GLN A 145 -3.95 12.65 -2.79
CA GLN A 145 -2.66 13.32 -2.71
C GLN A 145 -2.80 14.57 -1.83
N PRO A 146 -2.07 14.70 -0.71
CA PRO A 146 -2.15 15.92 0.11
C PRO A 146 -1.63 17.13 -0.66
N ILE A 147 -2.42 18.20 -0.74
CA ILE A 147 -2.09 19.45 -1.43
C ILE A 147 -2.06 20.67 -0.52
N GLY A 148 -2.56 20.55 0.71
CA GLY A 148 -2.53 21.66 1.66
C GLY A 148 -3.02 21.27 3.05
N LYS A 149 -2.73 22.14 4.02
CA LYS A 149 -3.20 22.01 5.40
C LYS A 149 -3.67 23.38 5.88
N GLY A 150 -4.88 23.43 6.39
CA GLY A 150 -5.43 24.59 7.10
C GLY A 150 -5.42 24.37 8.61
N SER A 151 -5.91 25.35 9.36
CA SER A 151 -6.03 25.24 10.83
C SER A 151 -6.97 24.13 11.27
N TYR A 152 -8.01 23.84 10.48
CA TYR A 152 -9.07 22.89 10.83
C TYR A 152 -9.10 21.63 9.96
N ALA A 153 -8.35 21.59 8.87
CA ALA A 153 -8.52 20.55 7.86
C ALA A 153 -7.23 20.24 7.10
N GLN A 154 -7.16 19.03 6.55
CA GLN A 154 -6.21 18.66 5.52
C GLN A 154 -6.92 18.62 4.17
N VAL A 155 -6.26 19.15 3.14
CA VAL A 155 -6.79 19.21 1.78
C VAL A 155 -6.02 18.22 0.93
N PHE A 156 -6.76 17.36 0.25
CA PHE A 156 -6.25 16.38 -0.68
C PHE A 156 -6.77 16.66 -2.09
N LYS A 157 -6.05 16.18 -3.09
CA LYS A 157 -6.45 16.14 -4.48
C LYS A 157 -6.65 14.69 -4.90
N TYR A 158 -7.65 14.43 -5.73
CA TYR A 158 -7.79 13.18 -6.45
C TYR A 158 -8.31 13.45 -7.86
N TYR A 159 -8.05 12.52 -8.77
CA TYR A 159 -8.61 12.52 -10.12
C TYR A 159 -9.81 11.57 -10.18
N ASP A 160 -10.90 12.01 -10.80
CA ASP A 160 -12.11 11.23 -10.96
C ASP A 160 -12.30 10.86 -12.43
N GLU A 161 -12.21 9.57 -12.74
CA GLU A 161 -12.34 9.04 -14.09
C GLU A 161 -13.76 9.20 -14.67
N ASP A 162 -14.80 9.22 -13.84
CA ASP A 162 -16.19 9.34 -14.32
C ASP A 162 -16.49 10.76 -14.84
N TYR A 163 -15.74 11.75 -14.34
CA TYR A 163 -15.89 13.16 -14.71
C TYR A 163 -14.69 13.70 -15.52
N ASP A 164 -13.66 12.89 -15.74
CA ASP A 164 -12.37 13.28 -16.34
C ASP A 164 -11.84 14.60 -15.76
N LYS A 165 -11.82 14.70 -14.41
CA LYS A 165 -11.55 15.95 -13.71
C LYS A 165 -10.86 15.75 -12.36
N GLU A 166 -10.01 16.70 -11.99
CA GLU A 166 -9.43 16.76 -10.64
C GLU A 166 -10.39 17.41 -9.64
N PHE A 167 -10.46 16.83 -8.46
CA PHE A 167 -11.26 17.31 -7.33
C PHE A 167 -10.38 17.52 -6.10
N ALA A 168 -10.79 18.48 -5.26
CA ALA A 168 -10.24 18.65 -3.93
C ALA A 168 -11.17 17.99 -2.90
N LEU A 169 -10.61 17.17 -2.00
CA LEU A 169 -11.26 16.66 -0.80
C LEU A 169 -10.69 17.39 0.41
N LYS A 170 -11.53 18.14 1.10
CA LYS A 170 -11.17 18.79 2.37
C LYS A 170 -11.68 17.94 3.52
N LYS A 171 -10.78 17.40 4.34
CA LYS A 171 -11.09 16.52 5.48
C LYS A 171 -10.81 17.26 6.79
N ALA A 172 -11.79 17.29 7.69
CA ALA A 172 -11.61 17.81 9.04
C ALA A 172 -10.55 17.01 9.81
N MET A 173 -9.80 17.66 10.69
CA MET A 173 -8.86 16.96 11.57
C MET A 173 -9.61 16.22 12.69
N ASP A 174 -9.09 15.07 13.10
CA ASP A 174 -9.69 14.26 14.18
C ASP A 174 -9.61 14.95 15.57
N THR A 175 -8.80 16.01 15.68
CA THR A 175 -8.55 16.75 16.93
C THR A 175 -9.48 17.94 17.13
N LEU A 176 -10.42 18.20 16.22
CA LEU A 176 -11.31 19.35 16.31
C LEU A 176 -12.31 19.21 17.46
N ASP A 177 -12.56 20.31 18.16
CA ASP A 177 -13.68 20.38 19.09
C ASP A 177 -15.02 20.54 18.35
N GLN A 178 -16.14 20.41 19.08
CA GLN A 178 -17.47 20.50 18.50
C GLN A 178 -17.74 21.85 17.81
N LYS A 179 -17.21 22.94 18.36
CA LYS A 179 -17.39 24.29 17.80
C LYS A 179 -16.57 24.48 16.53
N GLU A 180 -15.39 23.87 16.46
CA GLU A 180 -14.54 23.85 15.27
C GLU A 180 -15.15 22.98 14.16
N LEU A 181 -15.77 21.85 14.51
CA LEU A 181 -16.54 21.03 13.56
C LEU A 181 -17.75 21.78 13.00
N GLU A 182 -18.49 22.51 13.84
CA GLU A 182 -19.60 23.37 13.39
C GLU A 182 -19.12 24.46 12.43
N ARG A 183 -17.95 25.07 12.71
CA ARG A 183 -17.33 26.04 11.79
C ARG A 183 -16.93 25.42 10.47
N PHE A 184 -16.36 24.22 10.50
CA PHE A 184 -15.98 23.47 9.30
C PHE A 184 -17.20 23.17 8.42
N ARG A 185 -18.32 22.73 9.01
CA ARG A 185 -19.58 22.52 8.29
C ARG A 185 -20.13 23.82 7.71
N ARG A 186 -20.14 24.90 8.51
CA ARG A 186 -20.66 26.20 8.06
C ARG A 186 -19.92 26.73 6.83
N GLU A 187 -18.61 26.48 6.71
CA GLU A 187 -17.85 26.85 5.51
C GLU A 187 -18.44 26.17 4.25
N PHE A 188 -18.75 24.87 4.32
CA PHE A 188 -19.39 24.14 3.23
C PHE A 188 -20.78 24.72 2.90
N ASP A 189 -21.61 24.94 3.91
CA ASP A 189 -22.99 25.43 3.72
C ASP A 189 -22.99 26.80 3.00
N VAL A 190 -22.12 27.73 3.43
CA VAL A 190 -21.98 29.05 2.80
C VAL A 190 -21.49 28.94 1.36
N MET A 191 -20.52 28.06 1.09
CA MET A 191 -20.03 27.84 -0.27
C MET A 191 -21.09 27.17 -1.16
N LYS A 192 -21.93 26.29 -0.61
CA LYS A 192 -22.98 25.59 -1.36
C LYS A 192 -24.09 26.53 -1.84
N GLU A 193 -24.42 27.53 -1.04
CA GLU A 193 -25.38 28.58 -1.38
C GLU A 193 -24.82 29.58 -2.40
N SER A 194 -23.50 29.74 -2.46
CA SER A 194 -22.81 30.68 -3.34
C SER A 194 -22.67 30.15 -4.77
N LYS A 195 -23.64 30.49 -5.64
CA LYS A 195 -23.55 30.20 -7.09
C LYS A 195 -22.92 31.37 -7.84
N SER A 196 -21.60 31.38 -7.96
CA SER A 196 -20.86 32.40 -8.71
C SER A 196 -19.69 31.75 -9.46
N PRO A 197 -19.38 32.16 -10.71
CA PRO A 197 -18.22 31.67 -11.45
C PRO A 197 -16.88 32.04 -10.79
N TYR A 198 -16.89 32.95 -9.82
CA TYR A 198 -15.69 33.39 -9.08
C TYR A 198 -15.54 32.71 -7.71
N VAL A 199 -16.47 31.83 -7.34
CA VAL A 199 -16.42 31.09 -6.08
C VAL A 199 -16.21 29.61 -6.41
N VAL A 200 -15.35 28.96 -5.63
CA VAL A 200 -15.10 27.52 -5.78
C VAL A 200 -16.40 26.75 -5.54
N GLU A 201 -16.79 25.94 -6.52
CA GLU A 201 -17.98 25.11 -6.43
C GLU A 201 -17.76 23.94 -5.46
N VAL A 202 -18.73 23.70 -4.57
CA VAL A 202 -18.73 22.57 -3.65
C VAL A 202 -19.80 21.55 -4.01
N TYR A 203 -19.42 20.27 -4.02
CA TYR A 203 -20.27 19.19 -4.51
C TYR A 203 -21.04 18.50 -3.38
N ASN A 204 -20.32 17.97 -2.38
CA ASN A 204 -20.91 17.14 -1.33
C ASN A 204 -20.20 17.34 0.03
N TYR A 205 -20.90 17.01 1.11
CA TYR A 205 -20.41 16.98 2.48
C TYR A 205 -20.78 15.63 3.11
N SER A 206 -19.82 14.96 3.75
CA SER A 206 -20.04 13.71 4.47
C SER A 206 -19.87 13.95 5.96
N GLU A 207 -20.88 13.58 6.76
CA GLU A 207 -20.77 13.51 8.21
C GLU A 207 -20.03 12.24 8.69
N LYS A 208 -19.82 11.27 7.78
CA LYS A 208 -19.08 10.03 8.07
C LYS A 208 -17.67 10.15 7.48
N GLY A 209 -16.68 10.29 8.36
CA GLY A 209 -15.27 10.04 8.09
C GLY A 209 -14.90 8.60 8.39
#